data_AF-A0A7T9CFC8-F1
#
_entry.id   AF-A0A7T9CFC8-F1
#
_cell.length_a   1.000
_cell.length_b   1.000
_cell.length_c   1.000
_cell.angle_alpha   90.00
_cell.angle_beta   90.00
_cell.angle_gamma   90.00
#
_symmetry.space_group_name_H-M   'P 1'
#
loop_
_entity.id
_entity.type
_entity.pdbx_description
1 polymer ?
#
loop_
_entity_poly.entity_id
_entity_poly.type
_entity_poly.pdbx_seq_one_letter_code
_entity_poly.pdbx_strand_id
1 'polypeptide(L)'
;MPRVTVYSTKNCPYCRMVKAFLERQGVDYTSIDVGADKEQAKKMVEISGQYGVPVVTVDGEVIVGFDAQRLNELFGEEKVPELYDVLIIGAGPAGLTAGVYCARKLLKTLVISENIGGQAVESWSIENYMGFPKITGDDLMRKFEEQVRSQDIRLEIDKALILDRSGNEFKVNTATGSSYRARSVILAQGKHPKTLGIEGEDRYWGRGLSVCSTCDGPIFRNKVVAIVGGGNSALQTAIEMSGIAREVHLIVRSRIKADEAYVKLYAKKKNIITHTNAIISALRGTDMLSAIIIRDRDSGKETEIAVDGIFLEIGWIPNTSFVEGLVAMNDQKEIEVDINCHTSVPGIFAAGDVTNIMTKQIITAAGEGAKAALSAYEFLMR
;
A
#
# COMPACT_ATOMS: atom_id res chain seq x y z
N MET A 1 24.70 11.58 -28.77
CA MET A 1 24.76 10.98 -27.42
C MET A 1 24.15 11.98 -26.45
N PRO A 2 23.29 11.54 -25.53
CA PRO A 2 22.65 12.41 -24.54
C PRO A 2 23.70 13.05 -23.63
N ARG A 3 23.48 14.30 -23.20
CA ARG A 3 24.37 14.99 -22.25
C ARG A 3 24.02 14.55 -20.83
N VAL A 4 24.84 13.64 -20.29
CA VAL A 4 24.68 13.12 -18.93
C VAL A 4 25.64 13.83 -17.97
N THR A 5 25.12 14.41 -16.89
CA THR A 5 25.92 14.99 -15.79
C THR A 5 25.56 14.33 -14.47
N VAL A 6 26.55 13.92 -13.70
CA VAL A 6 26.39 13.29 -12.37
C VAL A 6 26.99 14.21 -11.32
N TYR A 7 26.14 14.86 -10.53
CA TYR A 7 26.54 15.58 -9.33
C TYR A 7 26.79 14.58 -8.19
N SER A 8 27.97 14.66 -7.60
CA SER A 8 28.47 13.65 -6.64
C SER A 8 29.32 14.26 -5.54
N THR A 9 29.68 13.46 -4.53
CA THR A 9 30.72 13.79 -3.54
C THR A 9 31.68 12.61 -3.38
N LYS A 10 32.90 12.87 -2.88
CA LYS A 10 33.95 11.84 -2.73
C LYS A 10 33.51 10.57 -1.99
N ASN A 11 32.69 10.71 -0.94
CA ASN A 11 32.35 9.60 -0.04
C ASN A 11 30.94 9.05 -0.22
N CYS A 12 30.26 9.41 -1.31
CA CYS A 12 28.89 8.99 -1.57
C CYS A 12 28.83 7.58 -2.23
N PRO A 13 28.30 6.54 -1.54
CA PRO A 13 28.20 5.20 -2.12
C PRO A 13 27.26 5.13 -3.32
N TYR A 14 26.12 5.81 -3.27
CA TYR A 14 25.14 5.86 -4.36
C TYR A 14 25.68 6.56 -5.60
N CYS A 15 26.55 7.55 -5.43
CA CYS A 15 27.22 8.22 -6.54
C CYS A 15 28.16 7.28 -7.29
N ARG A 16 28.79 6.32 -6.60
CA ARG A 16 29.57 5.27 -7.24
C ARG A 16 28.67 4.29 -8.00
N MET A 17 27.49 3.98 -7.47
CA MET A 17 26.53 3.09 -8.14
C MET A 17 26.01 3.67 -9.46
N VAL A 18 25.65 4.97 -9.48
CA VAL A 18 25.29 5.67 -10.73
C VAL A 18 26.40 5.57 -11.76
N LYS A 19 27.64 5.88 -11.36
CA LYS A 19 28.81 5.87 -12.26
C LYS A 19 29.07 4.47 -12.82
N ALA A 20 29.08 3.46 -11.96
CA ALA A 20 29.26 2.07 -12.35
C ALA A 20 28.15 1.59 -13.31
N PHE A 21 26.91 2.03 -13.11
CA PHE A 21 25.81 1.75 -14.02
C PHE A 21 26.06 2.33 -15.42
N LEU A 22 26.37 3.63 -15.49
CA LEU A 22 26.61 4.32 -16.77
C LEU A 22 27.81 3.72 -17.51
N GLU A 23 28.89 3.41 -16.79
CA GLU A 23 30.06 2.70 -17.33
C GLU A 23 29.70 1.33 -17.90
N ARG A 24 28.87 0.55 -17.19
CA ARG A 24 28.40 -0.76 -17.65
C ARG A 24 27.56 -0.68 -18.92
N GLN A 25 26.73 0.35 -19.05
CA GLN A 25 25.90 0.57 -20.24
C GLN A 25 26.66 1.27 -21.38
N GLY A 26 27.94 1.60 -21.19
CA GLY A 26 28.74 2.30 -22.20
C GLY A 26 28.27 3.74 -22.45
N VAL A 27 27.71 4.40 -21.43
CA VAL A 27 27.20 5.77 -21.50
C VAL A 27 28.26 6.75 -21.02
N ASP A 28 28.64 7.69 -21.87
CA ASP A 28 29.52 8.80 -21.50
C ASP A 28 28.83 9.80 -20.56
N TYR A 29 29.53 10.25 -19.53
CA TYR A 29 28.99 11.22 -18.56
C TYR A 29 30.05 12.18 -18.00
N THR A 30 29.60 13.37 -17.58
CA THR A 30 30.42 14.34 -16.83
C THR A 30 30.16 14.19 -15.33
N SER A 31 31.19 13.98 -14.50
CA SER A 31 31.04 13.96 -13.04
C SER A 31 31.43 15.32 -12.43
N ILE A 32 30.56 15.89 -11.60
CA ILE A 32 30.83 17.14 -10.85
C ILE A 32 30.87 16.82 -9.35
N ASP A 33 31.94 17.21 -8.66
CA ASP A 33 32.07 17.07 -7.20
C ASP A 33 31.54 18.32 -6.49
N VAL A 34 30.28 18.30 -6.10
CA VAL A 34 29.61 19.43 -5.41
C VAL A 34 30.09 19.60 -3.97
N GLY A 35 30.79 18.61 -3.40
CA GLY A 35 31.44 18.73 -2.10
C GLY A 35 32.67 19.64 -2.15
N ALA A 36 33.30 19.74 -3.32
CA ALA A 36 34.45 20.61 -3.57
C ALA A 36 34.06 21.94 -4.24
N ASP A 37 32.89 22.00 -4.90
CA ASP A 37 32.43 23.17 -5.66
C ASP A 37 31.06 23.67 -5.16
N LYS A 38 31.08 24.78 -4.41
CA LYS A 38 29.88 25.39 -3.82
C LYS A 38 28.94 26.03 -4.85
N GLU A 39 29.44 26.46 -5.99
CA GLU A 39 28.62 27.08 -7.03
C GLU A 39 27.82 25.99 -7.75
N GLN A 40 28.48 24.88 -8.07
CA GLN A 40 27.81 23.70 -8.62
C GLN A 40 26.83 23.07 -7.60
N ALA A 41 27.14 23.11 -6.31
CA ALA A 41 26.20 22.67 -5.27
C ALA A 41 24.90 23.51 -5.27
N LYS A 42 25.01 24.84 -5.36
CA LYS A 42 23.83 25.72 -5.47
C LYS A 42 23.03 25.42 -6.74
N LYS A 43 23.72 25.31 -7.88
CA LYS A 43 23.08 24.98 -9.16
C LYS A 43 22.37 23.64 -9.12
N MET A 44 22.98 22.62 -8.50
CA MET A 44 22.36 21.32 -8.29
C MET A 44 21.07 21.46 -7.46
N VAL A 45 21.08 22.23 -6.37
CA VAL A 45 19.89 22.47 -5.54
C VAL A 45 18.81 23.21 -6.33
N GLU A 46 19.17 24.22 -7.12
CA GLU A 46 18.22 24.98 -7.94
C GLU A 46 17.51 24.12 -8.99
N ILE A 47 18.23 23.20 -9.64
CA ILE A 47 17.63 22.34 -10.68
C ILE A 47 16.86 21.14 -10.11
N SER A 48 17.25 20.64 -8.93
CA SER A 48 16.69 19.38 -8.39
C SER A 48 15.79 19.57 -7.17
N GLY A 49 15.82 20.73 -6.53
CA GLY A 49 15.23 20.97 -5.22
C GLY A 49 15.93 20.21 -4.08
N GLN A 50 17.06 19.53 -4.34
CA GLN A 50 17.70 18.61 -3.42
C GLN A 50 19.07 19.08 -2.95
N TYR A 51 19.33 18.88 -1.66
CA TYR A 51 20.62 19.17 -1.03
C TYR A 51 21.56 17.97 -1.01
N GLY A 52 21.04 16.77 -1.28
CA GLY A 52 21.79 15.52 -1.29
C GLY A 52 22.31 15.12 -2.67
N VAL A 53 23.30 14.23 -2.68
CA VAL A 53 23.82 13.57 -3.89
C VAL A 53 23.53 12.05 -3.84
N PRO A 54 23.45 11.35 -4.98
CA PRO A 54 23.66 11.84 -6.34
C PRO A 54 22.46 12.59 -6.92
N VAL A 55 22.74 13.50 -7.86
CA VAL A 55 21.74 14.04 -8.79
C VAL A 55 22.29 13.81 -10.19
N VAL A 56 21.48 13.22 -11.08
CA VAL A 56 21.84 12.99 -12.48
C VAL A 56 20.99 13.86 -13.36
N THR A 57 21.58 14.51 -14.35
CA THR A 57 20.83 15.23 -15.39
C THR A 57 21.06 14.60 -16.74
N VAL A 58 19.99 14.33 -17.48
CA VAL A 58 20.01 13.76 -18.83
C VAL A 58 19.25 14.69 -19.76
N ASP A 59 19.96 15.44 -20.61
CA ASP A 59 19.38 16.42 -21.54
C ASP A 59 18.36 17.40 -20.91
N GLY A 60 18.53 17.72 -19.62
CA GLY A 60 17.67 18.63 -18.86
C GLY A 60 16.67 17.93 -17.94
N GLU A 61 16.46 16.63 -18.08
CA GLU A 61 15.71 15.82 -17.13
C GLU A 61 16.55 15.58 -15.86
N VAL A 62 15.93 15.64 -14.67
CA VAL A 62 16.61 15.50 -13.38
C VAL A 62 16.19 14.21 -12.68
N ILE A 63 17.18 13.38 -12.33
CA ILE A 63 17.02 12.14 -11.57
C ILE A 63 17.69 12.34 -10.21
N VAL A 64 16.91 12.23 -9.15
CA VAL A 64 17.39 12.39 -7.77
C VAL A 64 17.71 11.02 -7.17
N GLY A 65 18.88 10.89 -6.55
CA GLY A 65 19.32 9.64 -5.95
C GLY A 65 19.80 8.62 -7.00
N PHE A 66 20.04 7.39 -6.55
CA PHE A 66 20.31 6.27 -7.43
C PHE A 66 18.99 5.57 -7.78
N ASP A 67 18.37 6.00 -8.87
CA ASP A 67 17.16 5.38 -9.44
C ASP A 67 17.57 4.43 -10.57
N ALA A 68 17.78 3.15 -10.25
CA ALA A 68 18.26 2.17 -11.21
C ALA A 68 17.23 1.91 -12.32
N GLN A 69 15.93 2.01 -12.01
CA GLN A 69 14.88 1.84 -13.00
C GLN A 69 14.94 2.97 -14.04
N ARG A 70 14.96 4.23 -13.59
CA ARG A 70 14.98 5.37 -14.52
C ARG A 70 16.25 5.38 -15.38
N LEU A 71 17.40 5.02 -14.80
CA LEU A 71 18.65 4.87 -15.53
C LEU A 71 18.59 3.72 -16.56
N ASN A 72 17.94 2.60 -16.24
CA ASN A 72 17.69 1.52 -17.19
C ASN A 72 16.70 1.91 -18.30
N GLU A 73 15.67 2.69 -18.02
CA GLU A 73 14.75 3.19 -19.05
C GLU A 73 15.46 4.10 -20.06
N LEU A 74 16.38 4.94 -19.59
CA LEU A 74 17.08 5.91 -20.43
C LEU A 74 18.26 5.32 -21.20
N PHE A 75 18.94 4.33 -20.61
CA PHE A 75 20.24 3.87 -21.11
C PHE A 75 20.39 2.35 -21.19
N GLY A 76 19.48 1.59 -20.59
CA GLY A 76 19.50 0.14 -20.69
C GLY A 76 19.03 -0.29 -22.07
N GLU A 77 19.60 -1.37 -22.59
CA GLU A 77 18.86 -2.19 -23.56
C GLU A 77 17.66 -2.77 -22.82
N GLU A 78 16.43 -2.43 -23.20
CA GLU A 78 15.24 -3.06 -22.62
C GLU A 78 15.15 -4.53 -23.09
N LYS A 79 15.96 -5.39 -22.48
CA LYS A 79 15.77 -6.83 -22.54
C LYS A 79 14.68 -7.15 -21.54
N VAL A 80 13.42 -7.00 -21.97
CA VAL A 80 12.29 -7.61 -21.27
C VAL A 80 12.63 -9.11 -21.15
N PRO A 81 12.90 -9.64 -19.94
CA PRO A 81 13.15 -11.05 -19.78
C PRO A 81 11.95 -11.83 -20.33
N GLU A 82 12.20 -12.81 -21.19
CA GLU A 82 11.14 -13.70 -21.65
C GLU A 82 10.48 -14.47 -20.50
N LEU A 83 11.19 -14.62 -19.38
CA LEU A 83 10.80 -15.33 -18.17
C LEU A 83 11.45 -14.71 -16.93
N TYR A 84 10.64 -14.45 -15.91
CA TYR A 84 11.07 -14.04 -14.57
C TYR A 84 11.18 -15.24 -13.62
N ASP A 85 11.99 -15.11 -12.57
CA ASP A 85 12.00 -16.10 -11.50
C ASP A 85 10.76 -15.93 -10.60
N VAL A 86 10.45 -14.67 -10.27
CA VAL A 86 9.33 -14.30 -9.40
C VAL A 86 8.55 -13.15 -10.00
N LEU A 87 7.23 -13.36 -10.12
CA LEU A 87 6.26 -12.31 -10.43
C LEU A 87 5.50 -11.93 -9.17
N ILE A 88 5.49 -10.65 -8.81
CA ILE A 88 4.80 -10.12 -7.64
C ILE A 88 3.63 -9.27 -8.12
N ILE A 89 2.42 -9.57 -7.68
CA ILE A 89 1.22 -8.81 -8.06
C ILE A 89 0.77 -7.98 -6.87
N GLY A 90 0.97 -6.67 -6.95
CA GLY A 90 0.71 -5.67 -5.92
C GLY A 90 2.01 -5.03 -5.41
N ALA A 91 2.02 -3.70 -5.31
CA ALA A 91 3.17 -2.91 -4.85
C ALA A 91 2.89 -2.15 -3.54
N GLY A 92 2.10 -2.74 -2.65
CA GLY A 92 1.98 -2.29 -1.26
C GLY A 92 3.15 -2.76 -0.38
N PRO A 93 3.06 -2.60 0.96
CA PRO A 93 4.12 -2.99 1.89
C PRO A 93 4.59 -4.45 1.73
N ALA A 94 3.65 -5.38 1.52
CA ALA A 94 3.96 -6.79 1.29
C ALA A 94 4.75 -7.01 -0.02
N GLY A 95 4.26 -6.48 -1.14
CA GLY A 95 4.86 -6.69 -2.45
C GLY A 95 6.22 -6.01 -2.61
N LEU A 96 6.36 -4.76 -2.14
CA LEU A 96 7.64 -4.04 -2.17
C LEU A 96 8.68 -4.75 -1.29
N THR A 97 8.30 -5.19 -0.09
CA THR A 97 9.21 -5.96 0.78
C THR A 97 9.60 -7.28 0.13
N ALA A 98 8.65 -8.01 -0.46
CA ALA A 98 8.93 -9.24 -1.20
C ALA A 98 9.93 -8.99 -2.34
N GLY A 99 9.75 -7.91 -3.11
CA GLY A 99 10.66 -7.50 -4.18
C GLY A 99 12.10 -7.33 -3.70
N VAL A 100 12.31 -6.59 -2.61
CA VAL A 100 13.65 -6.41 -2.01
C VAL A 100 14.27 -7.76 -1.62
N TYR A 101 13.51 -8.66 -1.00
CA TYR A 101 14.02 -9.97 -0.58
C TYR A 101 14.36 -10.86 -1.78
N CYS A 102 13.54 -10.87 -2.84
CA CYS A 102 13.82 -11.59 -4.07
C CYS A 102 15.09 -11.06 -4.76
N ALA A 103 15.24 -9.75 -4.89
CA ALA A 103 16.44 -9.14 -5.49
C ALA A 103 17.72 -9.47 -4.71
N ARG A 104 17.64 -9.48 -3.37
CA ARG A 104 18.77 -9.89 -2.51
C ARG A 104 19.15 -11.37 -2.63
N LYS A 105 18.25 -12.19 -3.17
CA LYS A 105 18.51 -13.58 -3.55
C LYS A 105 18.93 -13.73 -5.03
N LEU A 106 19.18 -12.61 -5.72
CA LEU A 106 19.55 -12.55 -7.13
C LEU A 106 18.50 -13.15 -8.07
N LEU A 107 17.22 -13.09 -7.68
CA LEU A 107 16.10 -13.55 -8.50
C LEU A 107 15.66 -12.43 -9.46
N LYS A 108 15.44 -12.77 -10.73
CA LYS A 108 14.83 -11.85 -11.70
C LYS A 108 13.39 -11.60 -11.30
N THR A 109 13.09 -10.39 -10.87
CA THR A 109 11.83 -10.05 -10.21
C THR A 109 11.08 -8.97 -10.97
N LEU A 110 9.80 -9.22 -11.22
CA LEU A 110 8.83 -8.25 -11.75
C LEU A 110 7.76 -7.99 -10.71
N VAL A 111 7.47 -6.72 -10.41
CA VAL A 111 6.32 -6.30 -9.61
C VAL A 111 5.33 -5.59 -10.53
N ILE A 112 4.08 -6.02 -10.55
CA ILE A 112 2.99 -5.40 -11.32
C ILE A 112 1.95 -4.84 -10.35
N SER A 113 1.59 -3.56 -10.46
CA SER A 113 0.60 -2.94 -9.59
C SER A 113 -0.05 -1.69 -10.20
N GLU A 114 -1.32 -1.44 -9.88
CA GLU A 114 -2.06 -0.24 -10.32
C GLU A 114 -1.50 1.05 -9.69
N ASN A 115 -0.88 0.94 -8.52
CA ASN A 115 -0.19 2.02 -7.83
C ASN A 115 0.98 1.49 -6.99
N ILE A 116 1.90 2.37 -6.61
CA ILE A 116 2.98 2.09 -5.67
C ILE A 116 2.55 2.55 -4.28
N GLY A 117 2.81 1.71 -3.27
CA GLY A 117 2.53 1.96 -1.86
C GLY A 117 1.20 1.39 -1.37
N GLY A 118 0.23 1.16 -2.25
CA GLY A 118 -1.08 0.62 -1.87
C GLY A 118 -1.81 1.52 -0.86
N GLN A 119 -2.66 0.91 -0.03
CA GLN A 119 -3.43 1.64 0.99
C GLN A 119 -2.56 2.43 1.99
N ALA A 120 -1.30 2.02 2.20
CA ALA A 120 -0.44 2.68 3.17
C ALA A 120 -0.17 4.14 2.83
N VAL A 121 -0.23 4.53 1.55
CA VAL A 121 -0.06 5.93 1.09
C VAL A 121 -1.13 6.85 1.69
N GLU A 122 -2.35 6.34 1.88
CA GLU A 122 -3.51 7.12 2.35
C GLU A 122 -3.47 7.43 3.85
N SER A 123 -2.51 6.85 4.58
CA SER A 123 -2.37 7.05 6.02
C SER A 123 -1.81 8.43 6.34
N TRP A 124 -2.51 9.23 7.13
CA TRP A 124 -2.10 10.58 7.49
C TRP A 124 -0.96 10.60 8.51
N SER A 125 -1.01 9.67 9.46
CA SER A 125 -0.02 9.53 10.51
C SER A 125 0.13 8.06 10.86
N ILE A 126 1.36 7.56 10.81
CA ILE A 126 1.74 6.21 11.18
C ILE A 126 2.67 6.31 12.37
N GLU A 127 2.23 5.78 13.51
CA GLU A 127 2.94 5.80 14.80
C GLU A 127 3.25 4.38 15.30
N ASN A 128 2.94 3.37 14.48
CA ASN A 128 3.04 1.94 14.82
C ASN A 128 3.98 1.15 13.88
N TYR A 129 4.81 1.84 13.09
CA TYR A 129 5.84 1.21 12.27
C TYR A 129 7.22 1.36 12.93
N MET A 130 7.74 0.26 13.48
CA MET A 130 9.01 0.27 14.21
C MET A 130 10.16 0.84 13.37
N GLY A 131 10.92 1.76 13.98
CA GLY A 131 11.96 2.55 13.30
C GLY A 131 11.56 4.00 13.07
N PHE A 132 10.27 4.32 13.09
CA PHE A 132 9.76 5.69 13.01
C PHE A 132 8.84 5.99 14.20
N PRO A 133 9.18 6.97 15.06
CA PRO A 133 8.25 7.43 16.11
C PRO A 133 6.93 7.96 15.52
N LYS A 134 7.01 8.62 14.36
CA LYS A 134 5.90 9.13 13.57
C LYS A 134 6.36 9.33 12.13
N ILE A 135 5.54 8.94 11.15
CA ILE A 135 5.78 9.18 9.71
C ILE A 135 4.43 9.25 8.97
N THR A 136 4.34 9.96 7.85
CA THR A 136 3.14 9.90 7.00
C THR A 136 3.16 8.63 6.13
N GLY A 137 2.00 8.23 5.62
CA GLY A 137 1.86 7.13 4.67
C GLY A 137 2.69 7.34 3.41
N ASP A 138 2.56 8.52 2.81
CA ASP A 138 3.33 8.96 1.64
C ASP A 138 4.84 8.88 1.89
N ASP A 139 5.34 9.45 2.99
CA ASP A 139 6.78 9.46 3.31
C ASP A 139 7.31 8.03 3.56
N LEU A 140 6.52 7.18 4.21
CA LEU A 140 6.90 5.78 4.46
C LEU A 140 6.98 4.99 3.15
N MET A 141 5.98 5.12 2.28
CA MET A 141 5.95 4.41 1.00
C MET A 141 6.99 4.93 0.03
N ARG A 142 7.28 6.24 0.02
CA ARG A 142 8.42 6.80 -0.72
C ARG A 142 9.74 6.16 -0.30
N LYS A 143 9.96 5.92 1.01
CA LYS A 143 11.15 5.21 1.50
C LYS A 143 11.20 3.74 1.04
N PHE A 144 10.06 3.05 1.01
CA PHE A 144 9.98 1.69 0.47
C PHE A 144 10.32 1.66 -1.02
N GLU A 145 9.75 2.59 -1.78
CA GLU A 145 9.99 2.73 -3.21
C GLU A 145 11.46 3.06 -3.50
N GLU A 146 12.06 4.02 -2.78
CA GLU A 146 13.51 4.32 -2.86
C GLU A 146 14.36 3.06 -2.66
N GLN A 147 14.00 2.22 -1.68
CA GLN A 147 14.69 0.97 -1.42
C GLN A 147 14.53 -0.02 -2.58
N VAL A 148 13.33 -0.18 -3.14
CA VAL A 148 13.08 -1.08 -4.27
C VAL A 148 13.78 -0.59 -5.54
N ARG A 149 13.71 0.70 -5.87
CA ARG A 149 14.37 1.33 -7.03
C ARG A 149 15.89 1.27 -6.98
N SER A 150 16.47 1.06 -5.79
CA SER A 150 17.92 0.84 -5.62
C SER A 150 18.38 -0.58 -6.00
N GLN A 151 17.44 -1.51 -6.24
CA GLN A 151 17.70 -2.90 -6.58
C GLN A 151 17.39 -3.20 -8.06
N ASP A 152 17.86 -4.34 -8.57
CA ASP A 152 17.54 -4.83 -9.91
C ASP A 152 16.15 -5.49 -9.94
N ILE A 153 15.11 -4.66 -9.78
CA ILE A 153 13.69 -5.06 -9.78
C ILE A 153 12.97 -4.24 -10.85
N ARG A 154 12.19 -4.90 -11.71
CA ARG A 154 11.29 -4.18 -12.63
C ARG A 154 9.98 -3.87 -11.91
N LEU A 155 9.60 -2.60 -11.88
CA LEU A 155 8.27 -2.15 -11.46
C LEU A 155 7.46 -1.79 -12.70
N GLU A 156 6.28 -2.41 -12.83
CA GLU A 156 5.34 -2.18 -13.92
C GLU A 156 4.03 -1.62 -13.34
N ILE A 157 3.64 -0.42 -13.79
CA ILE A 157 2.38 0.19 -13.37
C ILE A 157 1.27 -0.28 -14.31
N ASP A 158 0.61 -1.36 -13.90
CA ASP A 158 -0.46 -2.00 -14.67
C ASP A 158 -1.35 -2.86 -13.75
N LYS A 159 -2.49 -3.27 -14.26
CA LYS A 159 -3.44 -4.14 -13.58
C LYS A 159 -3.33 -5.56 -14.11
N ALA A 160 -3.04 -6.53 -13.24
CA ALA A 160 -3.19 -7.93 -13.58
C ALA A 160 -4.67 -8.29 -13.77
N LEU A 161 -5.02 -8.89 -14.92
CA LEU A 161 -6.39 -9.27 -15.26
C LEU A 161 -6.63 -10.77 -15.15
N ILE A 162 -5.66 -11.57 -15.56
CA ILE A 162 -5.76 -13.04 -15.58
C ILE A 162 -4.39 -13.60 -15.22
N LEU A 163 -4.37 -14.56 -14.29
CA LEU A 163 -3.20 -15.35 -13.96
C LEU A 163 -3.49 -16.81 -14.28
N ASP A 164 -2.75 -17.37 -15.22
CA ASP A 164 -2.87 -18.77 -15.63
C ASP A 164 -1.60 -19.56 -15.33
N ARG A 165 -1.77 -20.87 -15.10
CA ARG A 165 -0.65 -21.81 -15.06
C ARG A 165 -0.46 -22.46 -16.42
N SER A 166 0.74 -22.35 -16.98
CA SER A 166 1.15 -22.98 -18.23
C SER A 166 2.32 -23.93 -17.97
N GLY A 167 2.01 -25.20 -17.73
CA GLY A 167 3.02 -26.21 -17.36
C GLY A 167 3.68 -25.90 -16.00
N ASN A 168 4.97 -25.58 -16.04
CA ASN A 168 5.78 -25.22 -14.87
C ASN A 168 5.95 -23.70 -14.70
N GLU A 169 5.26 -22.91 -15.51
CA GLU A 169 5.32 -21.46 -15.49
C GLU A 169 3.93 -20.87 -15.22
N PHE A 170 3.93 -19.61 -14.81
CA PHE A 170 2.74 -18.78 -14.64
C PHE A 170 2.78 -17.65 -15.65
N LYS A 171 1.62 -17.35 -16.24
CA LYS A 171 1.45 -16.27 -17.21
C LYS A 171 0.43 -15.29 -16.68
N VAL A 172 0.80 -14.01 -16.64
CA VAL A 172 -0.13 -12.92 -16.30
C VAL A 172 -0.40 -12.09 -17.55
N ASN A 173 -1.66 -11.77 -17.78
CA ASN A 173 -2.08 -10.77 -18.77
C ASN A 173 -2.54 -9.52 -18.03
N THR A 174 -2.15 -8.36 -18.54
CA THR A 174 -2.44 -7.08 -17.91
C THR A 174 -3.43 -6.23 -18.70
N ALA A 175 -3.94 -5.17 -18.08
CA ALA A 175 -4.95 -4.31 -18.68
C ALA A 175 -4.44 -3.52 -19.88
N THR A 176 -3.15 -3.22 -19.95
CA THR A 176 -2.55 -2.58 -21.14
C THR A 176 -2.34 -3.54 -22.32
N GLY A 177 -2.63 -4.84 -22.15
CA GLY A 177 -2.40 -5.88 -23.16
C GLY A 177 -1.02 -6.51 -23.09
N SER A 178 -0.19 -6.14 -22.11
CA SER A 178 1.10 -6.78 -21.86
C SER A 178 0.94 -8.18 -21.27
N SER A 179 1.96 -9.01 -21.47
CA SER A 179 1.97 -10.38 -20.96
C SER A 179 3.34 -10.76 -20.46
N TYR A 180 3.38 -11.32 -19.25
CA TYR A 180 4.61 -11.69 -18.57
C TYR A 180 4.55 -13.13 -18.09
N ARG A 181 5.71 -13.79 -18.02
CA ARG A 181 5.85 -15.16 -17.54
C ARG A 181 6.78 -15.23 -16.35
N ALA A 182 6.49 -16.11 -15.39
CA ALA A 182 7.36 -16.37 -14.26
C ALA A 182 7.33 -17.83 -13.80
N ARG A 183 8.42 -18.28 -13.16
CA ARG A 183 8.51 -19.61 -12.53
C ARG A 183 7.74 -19.71 -11.21
N SER A 184 7.54 -18.58 -10.53
CA SER A 184 6.78 -18.48 -9.29
C SER A 184 6.05 -17.13 -9.18
N VAL A 185 5.02 -17.07 -8.33
CA VAL A 185 4.16 -15.89 -8.16
C VAL A 185 3.96 -15.57 -6.68
N ILE A 186 3.99 -14.29 -6.32
CA ILE A 186 3.59 -13.78 -5.01
C ILE A 186 2.38 -12.84 -5.19
N LEU A 187 1.25 -13.21 -4.61
CA LEU A 187 0.01 -12.43 -4.63
C LEU A 187 -0.01 -11.49 -3.41
N ALA A 188 0.02 -10.17 -3.65
CA ALA A 188 0.16 -9.15 -2.62
C ALA A 188 -0.73 -7.91 -2.91
N GLN A 189 -1.89 -8.09 -3.54
CA GLN A 189 -2.77 -6.98 -3.93
C GLN A 189 -3.52 -6.30 -2.78
N GLY A 190 -3.43 -6.87 -1.57
CA GLY A 190 -4.17 -6.38 -0.41
C GLY A 190 -5.70 -6.50 -0.56
N LYS A 191 -6.40 -5.56 0.07
CA LYS A 191 -7.86 -5.42 0.00
C LYS A 191 -8.25 -3.98 -0.35
N HIS A 192 -9.53 -3.68 -0.37
CA HIS A 192 -10.03 -2.31 -0.28
C HIS A 192 -11.26 -2.27 0.65
N PRO A 193 -11.51 -1.15 1.34
CA PRO A 193 -12.68 -1.03 2.19
C PRO A 193 -13.94 -0.91 1.32
N LYS A 194 -15.07 -1.38 1.84
CA LYS A 194 -16.36 -1.01 1.26
C LYS A 194 -16.62 0.47 1.51
N THR A 195 -17.13 1.14 0.49
CA THR A 195 -17.50 2.55 0.55
C THR A 195 -18.99 2.71 0.89
N LEU A 196 -19.37 3.89 1.34
CA LEU A 196 -20.77 4.29 1.51
C LEU A 196 -21.49 4.40 0.16
N GLY A 197 -20.76 4.70 -0.91
CA GLY A 197 -21.29 4.84 -2.27
C GLY A 197 -22.11 6.12 -2.44
N ILE A 198 -21.72 7.19 -1.75
CA ILE A 198 -22.39 8.49 -1.77
C ILE A 198 -21.50 9.55 -2.41
N GLU A 199 -22.13 10.56 -3.01
CA GLU A 199 -21.41 11.62 -3.71
C GLU A 199 -20.50 12.41 -2.75
N GLY A 200 -19.25 12.63 -3.18
CA GLY A 200 -18.27 13.40 -2.41
C GLY A 200 -17.58 12.64 -1.29
N GLU A 201 -17.86 11.35 -1.10
CA GLU A 201 -17.16 10.47 -0.14
C GLU A 201 -15.64 10.55 -0.28
N ASP A 202 -15.14 10.50 -1.51
CA ASP A 202 -13.70 10.42 -1.78
C ASP A 202 -12.90 11.61 -1.24
N ARG A 203 -13.54 12.77 -1.10
CA ARG A 203 -12.90 14.01 -0.62
C ARG A 203 -12.53 13.93 0.86
N TYR A 204 -13.19 13.05 1.61
CA TYR A 204 -13.04 12.96 3.06
C TYR A 204 -12.12 11.82 3.51
N TRP A 205 -11.59 10.99 2.60
CA TRP A 205 -10.62 9.94 2.97
C TRP A 205 -9.42 10.55 3.69
N GLY A 206 -9.32 10.14 4.96
CA GLY A 206 -8.44 10.66 6.00
C GLY A 206 -8.49 12.18 6.28
N ARG A 207 -9.45 12.88 5.70
CA ARG A 207 -9.91 14.22 6.14
C ARG A 207 -11.16 14.12 7.01
N GLY A 208 -11.21 13.09 7.85
CA GLY A 208 -12.32 12.78 8.75
C GLY A 208 -12.92 11.40 8.53
N LEU A 209 -12.74 10.77 7.36
CA LEU A 209 -13.17 9.40 7.10
C LEU A 209 -12.00 8.42 7.26
N SER A 210 -12.18 7.41 8.08
CA SER A 210 -11.20 6.36 8.38
C SER A 210 -11.83 4.97 8.31
N VAL A 211 -11.00 3.95 8.17
CA VAL A 211 -11.36 2.52 8.21
C VAL A 211 -10.52 1.75 9.23
N CYS A 212 -9.69 2.44 10.01
CA CYS A 212 -8.81 1.83 11.00
C CYS A 212 -8.84 2.62 12.31
N SER A 213 -9.66 2.15 13.26
CA SER A 213 -9.73 2.71 14.62
C SER A 213 -8.41 2.58 15.39
N THR A 214 -7.69 1.48 15.22
CA THR A 214 -6.37 1.29 15.83
C THR A 214 -5.34 2.31 15.32
N CYS A 215 -5.43 2.71 14.06
CA CYS A 215 -4.51 3.64 13.42
C CYS A 215 -4.85 5.09 13.80
N ASP A 216 -6.11 5.50 13.59
CA ASP A 216 -6.51 6.90 13.66
C ASP A 216 -7.24 7.26 14.97
N GLY A 217 -7.70 6.27 15.74
CA GLY A 217 -8.46 6.47 16.97
C GLY A 217 -7.83 7.49 17.92
N PRO A 218 -6.52 7.41 18.24
CA PRO A 218 -5.85 8.40 19.10
C PRO A 218 -5.99 9.86 18.66
N ILE A 219 -6.14 10.13 17.35
CA ILE A 219 -6.30 11.48 16.76
C ILE A 219 -7.65 12.09 17.18
N PHE A 220 -8.65 11.26 17.47
CA PHE A 220 -10.01 11.66 17.85
C PHE A 220 -10.23 11.72 19.36
N ARG A 221 -9.16 11.85 20.15
CA ARG A 221 -9.26 12.04 21.59
C ARG A 221 -10.14 13.24 21.94
N ASN A 222 -11.13 13.04 22.81
CA ASN A 222 -12.11 14.05 23.24
C ASN A 222 -12.96 14.67 22.11
N LYS A 223 -13.02 14.04 20.92
CA LYS A 223 -13.85 14.46 19.78
C LYS A 223 -15.17 13.70 19.70
N VAL A 224 -16.06 14.07 18.79
CA VAL A 224 -17.29 13.34 18.46
C VAL A 224 -17.04 12.51 17.20
N VAL A 225 -17.33 11.21 17.23
CA VAL A 225 -17.09 10.33 16.07
C VAL A 225 -18.32 9.50 15.72
N ALA A 226 -18.46 9.13 14.46
CA ALA A 226 -19.45 8.15 14.01
C ALA A 226 -18.77 6.83 13.63
N ILE A 227 -19.36 5.69 14.00
CA ILE A 227 -18.95 4.36 13.55
C ILE A 227 -20.07 3.80 12.69
N VAL A 228 -19.77 3.37 11.47
CA VAL A 228 -20.77 2.82 10.55
C VAL A 228 -20.61 1.32 10.47
N GLY A 229 -21.67 0.59 10.82
CA GLY A 229 -21.68 -0.86 10.75
C GLY A 229 -22.43 -1.49 11.93
N GLY A 230 -22.72 -2.78 11.83
CA GLY A 230 -23.45 -3.52 12.86
C GLY A 230 -22.84 -4.87 13.22
N GLY A 231 -21.67 -5.22 12.67
CA GLY A 231 -20.98 -6.48 12.95
C GLY A 231 -19.99 -6.37 14.12
N ASN A 232 -19.17 -7.40 14.28
CA ASN A 232 -18.11 -7.44 15.30
C ASN A 232 -17.15 -6.25 15.20
N SER A 233 -16.62 -5.95 14.01
CA SER A 233 -15.67 -4.83 13.83
C SER A 233 -16.25 -3.49 14.26
N ALA A 234 -17.50 -3.22 13.88
CA ALA A 234 -18.18 -1.98 14.27
C ALA A 234 -18.35 -1.85 15.79
N LEU A 235 -18.76 -2.92 16.47
CA LEU A 235 -18.92 -2.88 17.93
C LEU A 235 -17.59 -2.82 18.66
N GLN A 236 -16.57 -3.54 18.18
CA GLN A 236 -15.21 -3.46 18.72
C GLN A 236 -14.67 -2.03 18.62
N THR A 237 -14.74 -1.43 17.43
CA THR A 237 -14.34 -0.05 17.19
C THR A 237 -15.15 0.94 18.04
N ALA A 238 -16.47 0.76 18.17
CA ALA A 238 -17.29 1.62 19.03
C ALA A 238 -16.90 1.50 20.52
N ILE A 239 -16.59 0.29 21.00
CA ILE A 239 -16.12 0.03 22.38
C ILE A 239 -14.73 0.67 22.61
N GLU A 240 -13.82 0.55 21.65
CA GLU A 240 -12.49 1.17 21.70
C GLU A 240 -12.62 2.70 21.72
N MET A 241 -13.33 3.26 20.73
CA MET A 241 -13.54 4.70 20.60
C MET A 241 -14.31 5.29 21.79
N SER A 242 -15.17 4.54 22.47
CA SER A 242 -15.82 5.01 23.70
C SER A 242 -14.83 5.39 24.82
N GLY A 243 -13.62 4.82 24.80
CA GLY A 243 -12.53 5.16 25.72
C GLY A 243 -11.63 6.30 25.26
N ILE A 244 -11.78 6.76 24.02
CA ILE A 244 -10.91 7.76 23.38
C ILE A 244 -11.69 9.05 23.06
N ALA A 245 -12.82 8.92 22.37
CA ALA A 245 -13.70 10.00 21.97
C ALA A 245 -14.60 10.46 23.13
N ARG A 246 -15.08 11.71 23.05
CA ARG A 246 -16.06 12.26 24.00
C ARG A 246 -17.43 11.60 23.79
N GLU A 247 -17.83 11.42 22.55
CA GLU A 247 -19.13 10.85 22.15
C GLU A 247 -18.98 10.02 20.88
N VAL A 248 -19.71 8.90 20.81
CA VAL A 248 -19.65 7.94 19.70
C VAL A 248 -21.06 7.71 19.15
N HIS A 249 -21.29 7.98 17.88
CA HIS A 249 -22.52 7.66 17.17
C HIS A 249 -22.39 6.34 16.42
N LEU A 250 -23.05 5.28 16.86
CA LEU A 250 -23.06 4.00 16.15
C LEU A 250 -24.22 3.97 15.15
N ILE A 251 -23.92 3.99 13.86
CA ILE A 251 -24.90 4.00 12.76
C ILE A 251 -25.07 2.59 12.22
N VAL A 252 -26.25 2.00 12.43
CA VAL A 252 -26.56 0.62 12.08
C VAL A 252 -27.66 0.57 11.04
N ARG A 253 -27.35 0.12 9.82
CA ARG A 253 -28.31 0.01 8.69
C ARG A 253 -29.56 -0.82 9.00
N SER A 254 -29.47 -1.78 9.90
CA SER A 254 -30.60 -2.65 10.28
C SER A 254 -30.55 -2.96 11.78
N ARG A 255 -30.03 -4.13 12.15
CA ARG A 255 -29.81 -4.57 13.53
C ARG A 255 -28.32 -4.85 13.78
N ILE A 256 -27.93 -4.87 15.05
CA ILE A 256 -26.62 -5.35 15.47
C ILE A 256 -26.57 -6.88 15.26
N LYS A 257 -25.49 -7.34 14.62
CA LYS A 257 -25.19 -8.74 14.26
C LYS A 257 -23.84 -9.19 14.85
N ALA A 258 -23.37 -8.52 15.91
CA ALA A 258 -22.14 -8.89 16.59
C ALA A 258 -22.36 -10.00 17.62
N ASP A 259 -21.28 -10.65 18.01
CA ASP A 259 -21.26 -11.68 19.04
C ASP A 259 -21.71 -11.13 20.39
N GLU A 260 -22.37 -11.99 21.19
CA GLU A 260 -22.96 -11.62 22.47
C GLU A 260 -21.94 -11.01 23.45
N ALA A 261 -20.68 -11.45 23.37
CA ALA A 261 -19.59 -10.90 24.17
C ALA A 261 -19.37 -9.40 23.90
N TYR A 262 -19.37 -8.99 22.63
CA TYR A 262 -19.26 -7.58 22.25
C TYR A 262 -20.51 -6.80 22.62
N VAL A 263 -21.71 -7.37 22.42
CA VAL A 263 -22.97 -6.71 22.83
C VAL A 263 -22.99 -6.41 24.33
N LYS A 264 -22.54 -7.35 25.17
CA LYS A 264 -22.44 -7.18 26.63
C LYS A 264 -21.45 -6.08 27.03
N LEU A 265 -20.32 -5.95 26.33
CA LEU A 265 -19.34 -4.89 26.59
C LEU A 265 -19.85 -3.53 26.11
N TYR A 266 -20.43 -3.49 24.92
CA TYR A 266 -21.06 -2.30 24.33
C TYR A 266 -22.17 -1.74 25.23
N ALA A 267 -23.04 -2.59 25.79
CA ALA A 267 -24.14 -2.17 26.66
C ALA A 267 -23.70 -1.45 27.95
N LYS A 268 -22.43 -1.58 28.37
CA LYS A 268 -21.88 -0.89 29.54
C LYS A 268 -21.39 0.53 29.24
N LYS A 269 -21.30 0.90 27.96
CA LYS A 269 -20.77 2.19 27.52
C LYS A 269 -21.87 3.26 27.57
N LYS A 270 -21.56 4.41 28.17
CA LYS A 270 -22.55 5.48 28.42
C LYS A 270 -22.52 6.60 27.39
N ASN A 271 -21.43 6.73 26.64
CA ASN A 271 -21.21 7.77 25.63
C ASN A 271 -21.38 7.25 24.19
N ILE A 272 -22.04 6.10 24.01
CA ILE A 272 -22.40 5.59 22.68
C ILE A 272 -23.89 5.83 22.43
N ILE A 273 -24.21 6.57 21.38
CA ILE A 273 -25.56 6.84 20.90
C ILE A 273 -25.80 6.00 19.64
N THR A 274 -26.78 5.10 19.70
CA THR A 274 -27.00 4.15 18.60
C THR A 274 -28.21 4.51 17.76
N HIS A 275 -27.98 4.57 16.46
CA HIS A 275 -28.96 4.88 15.43
C HIS A 275 -29.23 3.60 14.63
N THR A 276 -30.26 2.86 15.03
CA THR A 276 -30.68 1.65 14.30
C THR A 276 -31.55 2.02 13.11
N ASN A 277 -31.56 1.14 12.11
CA ASN A 277 -32.27 1.35 10.84
C ASN A 277 -31.88 2.67 10.13
N ALA A 278 -30.65 3.13 10.33
CA ALA A 278 -30.14 4.39 9.78
C ALA A 278 -29.02 4.14 8.77
N ILE A 279 -28.97 4.95 7.71
CA ILE A 279 -27.85 5.03 6.77
C ILE A 279 -27.33 6.46 6.70
N ILE A 280 -26.08 6.63 6.32
CA ILE A 280 -25.56 7.95 5.97
C ILE A 280 -26.02 8.27 4.54
N SER A 281 -26.71 9.39 4.37
CA SER A 281 -27.17 9.87 3.06
C SER A 281 -26.30 10.99 2.49
N ALA A 282 -25.57 11.72 3.33
CA ALA A 282 -24.62 12.74 2.88
C ALA A 282 -23.51 13.02 3.90
N LEU A 283 -22.39 13.54 3.41
CA LEU A 283 -21.27 14.05 4.20
C LEU A 283 -21.19 15.58 4.04
N ARG A 284 -20.84 16.28 5.12
CA ARG A 284 -20.74 17.74 5.16
C ARG A 284 -19.37 18.17 5.71
N GLY A 285 -18.84 19.25 5.15
CA GLY A 285 -17.51 19.75 5.42
C GLY A 285 -17.00 20.62 4.27
N THR A 286 -15.95 21.40 4.54
CA THR A 286 -15.21 22.13 3.50
C THR A 286 -13.94 21.36 3.17
N ASP A 287 -12.89 21.55 3.98
CA ASP A 287 -11.62 20.84 3.85
C ASP A 287 -11.62 19.54 4.67
N MET A 288 -12.26 19.58 5.84
CA MET A 288 -12.42 18.46 6.77
C MET A 288 -13.90 18.14 6.93
N LEU A 289 -14.21 16.87 7.19
CA LEU A 289 -15.54 16.45 7.60
C LEU A 289 -15.94 17.17 8.90
N SER A 290 -17.16 17.68 8.95
CA SER A 290 -17.72 18.36 10.13
C SER A 290 -19.10 17.86 10.52
N ALA A 291 -19.83 17.21 9.62
CA ALA A 291 -21.11 16.58 9.92
C ALA A 291 -21.47 15.45 8.96
N ILE A 292 -22.38 14.59 9.40
CA ILE A 292 -23.03 13.57 8.59
C ILE A 292 -24.54 13.80 8.59
N ILE A 293 -25.20 13.48 7.48
CA ILE A 293 -26.65 13.36 7.43
C ILE A 293 -27.00 11.88 7.49
N ILE A 294 -27.73 11.50 8.54
CA ILE A 294 -28.31 10.15 8.64
C ILE A 294 -29.76 10.19 8.18
N ARG A 295 -30.18 9.13 7.49
CA ARG A 295 -31.56 8.90 7.07
C ARG A 295 -32.08 7.62 7.72
N ASP A 296 -33.17 7.75 8.47
CA ASP A 296 -33.94 6.62 8.94
C ASP A 296 -34.63 5.93 7.74
N ARG A 297 -34.46 4.61 7.62
CA ARG A 297 -34.87 3.87 6.42
C ARG A 297 -36.38 3.61 6.35
N ASP A 298 -37.11 3.70 7.46
CA ASP A 298 -38.55 3.44 7.48
C ASP A 298 -39.33 4.73 7.26
N SER A 299 -38.98 5.77 8.01
CA SER A 299 -39.65 7.08 7.96
C SER A 299 -39.11 8.01 6.87
N GLY A 300 -37.89 7.75 6.38
CA GLY A 300 -37.18 8.66 5.47
C GLY A 300 -36.70 9.95 6.13
N LYS A 301 -36.88 10.12 7.44
CA LYS A 301 -36.47 11.33 8.16
C LYS A 301 -34.95 11.47 8.14
N GLU A 302 -34.48 12.64 7.75
CA GLU A 302 -33.06 12.99 7.82
C GLU A 302 -32.73 13.74 9.11
N THR A 303 -31.54 13.52 9.63
CA THR A 303 -31.02 14.21 10.82
C THR A 303 -29.54 14.47 10.62
N GLU A 304 -29.13 15.72 10.81
CA GLU A 304 -27.73 16.11 10.77
C GLU A 304 -27.09 15.88 12.13
N ILE A 305 -25.89 15.30 12.12
CA ILE A 305 -25.08 15.04 13.31
C ILE A 305 -23.71 15.66 13.09
N ALA A 306 -23.34 16.61 13.93
CA ALA A 306 -21.99 17.17 13.95
C ALA A 306 -21.01 16.09 14.44
N VAL A 307 -20.01 15.78 13.63
CA VAL A 307 -18.97 14.79 13.95
C VAL A 307 -17.62 15.29 13.44
N ASP A 308 -16.58 15.00 14.19
CA ASP A 308 -15.20 15.30 13.80
C ASP A 308 -14.61 14.21 12.90
N GLY A 309 -15.17 13.00 12.94
CA GLY A 309 -14.73 11.88 12.12
C GLY A 309 -15.72 10.72 12.06
N ILE A 310 -15.50 9.85 11.09
CA ILE A 310 -16.31 8.68 10.77
C ILE A 310 -15.39 7.48 10.53
N PHE A 311 -15.71 6.34 11.14
CA PHE A 311 -15.05 5.06 10.93
C PHE A 311 -15.98 4.12 10.18
N LEU A 312 -15.59 3.70 8.98
CA LEU A 312 -16.35 2.75 8.17
C LEU A 312 -15.99 1.31 8.52
N GLU A 313 -16.87 0.65 9.27
CA GLU A 313 -16.74 -0.73 9.72
C GLU A 313 -17.78 -1.62 9.01
N ILE A 314 -17.91 -1.42 7.70
CA ILE A 314 -18.89 -2.08 6.83
C ILE A 314 -18.30 -3.24 6.01
N GLY A 315 -17.02 -3.54 6.24
CA GLY A 315 -16.31 -4.71 5.70
C GLY A 315 -15.31 -4.36 4.61
N TRP A 316 -14.49 -5.34 4.30
CA TRP A 316 -13.38 -5.26 3.36
C TRP A 316 -13.59 -6.23 2.21
N ILE A 317 -13.07 -5.88 1.03
CA ILE A 317 -13.11 -6.71 -0.17
C ILE A 317 -11.67 -7.04 -0.57
N PRO A 318 -11.24 -8.31 -0.47
CA PRO A 318 -9.95 -8.71 -1.01
C PRO A 318 -9.85 -8.50 -2.51
N ASN A 319 -8.67 -8.10 -3.00
CA ASN A 319 -8.42 -7.87 -4.42
C ASN A 319 -8.11 -9.18 -5.17
N THR A 320 -8.95 -10.20 -4.99
CA THR A 320 -8.69 -11.60 -5.39
C THR A 320 -9.46 -12.09 -6.60
N SER A 321 -10.31 -11.24 -7.21
CA SER A 321 -11.23 -11.65 -8.28
C SER A 321 -10.54 -12.34 -9.47
N PHE A 322 -9.34 -11.89 -9.85
CA PHE A 322 -8.60 -12.46 -10.99
C PHE A 322 -7.91 -13.80 -10.72
N VAL A 323 -7.91 -14.27 -9.47
CA VAL A 323 -7.36 -15.58 -9.05
C VAL A 323 -8.43 -16.49 -8.46
N GLU A 324 -9.71 -16.12 -8.56
CA GLU A 324 -10.81 -16.99 -8.16
C GLU A 324 -10.78 -18.31 -8.95
N GLY A 325 -10.87 -19.43 -8.24
CA GLY A 325 -10.78 -20.77 -8.82
C GLY A 325 -9.35 -21.25 -9.09
N LEU A 326 -8.34 -20.37 -9.06
CA LEU A 326 -6.93 -20.76 -9.17
C LEU A 326 -6.36 -21.22 -7.83
N VAL A 327 -6.62 -20.47 -6.76
CA VAL A 327 -6.16 -20.77 -5.39
C VAL A 327 -7.33 -20.95 -4.42
N ALA A 328 -7.12 -21.71 -3.35
CA ALA A 328 -8.10 -21.88 -2.28
C ALA A 328 -8.34 -20.54 -1.56
N MET A 329 -9.60 -20.30 -1.22
CA MET A 329 -10.04 -19.08 -0.55
C MET A 329 -11.07 -19.40 0.51
N ASN A 330 -11.10 -18.61 1.58
CA ASN A 330 -12.12 -18.71 2.62
C ASN A 330 -13.45 -18.04 2.20
N ASP A 331 -14.45 -18.11 3.08
CA ASP A 331 -15.78 -17.51 2.85
C ASP A 331 -15.74 -15.98 2.64
N GLN A 332 -14.68 -15.32 3.09
CA GLN A 332 -14.46 -13.88 2.92
C GLN A 332 -13.66 -13.55 1.64
N LYS A 333 -13.38 -14.55 0.79
CA LYS A 333 -12.57 -14.44 -0.43
C LYS A 333 -11.11 -14.06 -0.19
N GLU A 334 -10.61 -14.27 1.02
CA GLU A 334 -9.18 -14.18 1.31
C GLU A 334 -8.47 -15.42 0.81
N ILE A 335 -7.24 -15.26 0.30
CA ILE A 335 -6.40 -16.39 -0.11
C ILE A 335 -5.97 -17.17 1.13
N GLU A 336 -6.23 -18.47 1.14
CA GLU A 336 -5.78 -19.33 2.24
C GLU A 336 -4.29 -19.63 2.10
N VAL A 337 -3.53 -19.30 3.14
CA VAL A 337 -2.10 -19.62 3.23
C VAL A 337 -1.74 -20.37 4.50
N ASP A 338 -0.66 -21.14 4.42
CA ASP A 338 0.00 -21.71 5.60
C ASP A 338 0.90 -20.68 6.31
N ILE A 339 1.56 -21.11 7.40
CA ILE A 339 2.46 -20.25 8.17
C ILE A 339 3.64 -19.68 7.35
N ASN A 340 3.99 -20.32 6.23
CA ASN A 340 5.09 -19.96 5.32
C ASN A 340 4.58 -19.28 4.05
N CYS A 341 3.34 -18.78 4.03
CA CYS A 341 2.73 -18.09 2.89
C CYS A 341 2.49 -18.98 1.65
N HIS A 342 2.52 -20.31 1.77
CA HIS A 342 2.14 -21.21 0.67
C HIS A 342 0.64 -21.17 0.43
N THR A 343 0.22 -21.09 -0.83
CA THR A 343 -1.17 -21.31 -1.22
C THR A 343 -1.44 -22.80 -1.53
N SER A 344 -2.66 -23.13 -1.94
CA SER A 344 -3.02 -24.45 -2.44
C SER A 344 -2.31 -24.86 -3.74
N VAL A 345 -1.65 -23.93 -4.45
CA VAL A 345 -0.96 -24.18 -5.71
C VAL A 345 0.55 -24.06 -5.55
N PRO A 346 1.32 -25.13 -5.76
CA PRO A 346 2.78 -25.07 -5.71
C PRO A 346 3.35 -24.05 -6.70
N GLY A 347 4.19 -23.15 -6.19
CA GLY A 347 4.77 -22.03 -6.94
C GLY A 347 3.97 -20.73 -6.86
N ILE A 348 2.77 -20.74 -6.24
CA ILE A 348 2.02 -19.52 -5.90
C ILE A 348 2.04 -19.33 -4.39
N PHE A 349 2.47 -18.15 -3.98
CA PHE A 349 2.51 -17.66 -2.61
C PHE A 349 1.60 -16.44 -2.49
N ALA A 350 1.17 -16.11 -1.28
CA ALA A 350 0.42 -14.88 -1.04
C ALA A 350 0.81 -14.22 0.27
N ALA A 351 0.80 -12.88 0.31
CA ALA A 351 1.30 -12.11 1.44
C ALA A 351 0.48 -10.85 1.70
N GLY A 352 0.41 -10.46 2.97
CA GLY A 352 -0.29 -9.26 3.42
C GLY A 352 -1.81 -9.42 3.39
N ASP A 353 -2.51 -8.31 3.29
CA ASP A 353 -3.94 -8.27 3.63
C ASP A 353 -4.83 -9.12 2.73
N VAL A 354 -4.36 -9.51 1.54
CA VAL A 354 -5.08 -10.39 0.60
C VAL A 354 -5.32 -11.81 1.14
N THR A 355 -4.56 -12.23 2.16
CA THR A 355 -4.59 -13.58 2.70
C THR A 355 -5.48 -13.71 3.94
N ASN A 356 -5.63 -14.93 4.45
CA ASN A 356 -6.35 -15.27 5.69
C ASN A 356 -5.57 -14.93 6.99
N ILE A 357 -4.47 -14.18 6.93
CA ILE A 357 -3.76 -13.74 8.13
C ILE A 357 -4.68 -12.89 9.02
N MET A 358 -4.61 -13.07 10.33
CA MET A 358 -5.50 -12.38 11.27
C MET A 358 -5.25 -10.87 11.30
N THR A 359 -3.99 -10.44 11.30
CA THR A 359 -3.61 -9.03 11.49
C THR A 359 -3.40 -8.32 10.15
N LYS A 360 -4.08 -7.19 9.95
CA LYS A 360 -3.99 -6.35 8.75
C LYS A 360 -3.30 -5.04 9.10
N GLN A 361 -1.96 -5.02 9.04
CA GLN A 361 -1.11 -3.89 9.45
C GLN A 361 0.10 -3.80 8.53
N ILE A 362 0.62 -2.60 8.30
CA ILE A 362 1.77 -2.35 7.41
C ILE A 362 2.97 -3.22 7.79
N ILE A 363 3.32 -3.28 9.09
CA ILE A 363 4.46 -4.06 9.58
C ILE A 363 4.26 -5.57 9.41
N THR A 364 3.04 -6.07 9.65
CA THR A 364 2.70 -7.47 9.42
C THR A 364 2.78 -7.79 7.92
N ALA A 365 2.18 -6.96 7.07
CA ALA A 365 2.19 -7.16 5.63
C ALA A 365 3.62 -7.19 5.06
N ALA A 366 4.49 -6.29 5.52
CA ALA A 366 5.91 -6.31 5.18
C ALA A 366 6.59 -7.63 5.63
N GLY A 367 6.32 -8.09 6.86
CA GLY A 367 6.82 -9.36 7.37
C GLY A 367 6.37 -10.57 6.53
N GLU A 368 5.09 -10.63 6.16
CA GLU A 368 4.57 -11.66 5.25
C GLU A 368 5.21 -11.58 3.86
N GLY A 369 5.44 -10.37 3.34
CA GLY A 369 6.14 -10.16 2.08
C GLY A 369 7.54 -10.77 2.07
N ALA A 370 8.32 -10.52 3.12
CA ALA A 370 9.63 -11.13 3.30
C ALA A 370 9.55 -12.67 3.36
N LYS A 371 8.56 -13.20 4.10
CA LYS A 371 8.37 -14.65 4.26
C LYS A 371 7.97 -15.34 2.94
N ALA A 372 7.06 -14.74 2.18
CA ALA A 372 6.65 -15.25 0.87
C ALA A 372 7.83 -15.23 -0.12
N ALA A 373 8.66 -14.19 -0.13
CA ALA A 373 9.85 -14.13 -0.97
C ALA A 373 10.87 -15.23 -0.64
N LEU A 374 11.11 -15.50 0.64
CA LEU A 374 12.01 -16.58 1.07
C LEU A 374 11.46 -17.96 0.70
N SER A 375 10.15 -18.17 0.84
CA SER A 375 9.50 -19.44 0.46
C SER A 375 9.49 -19.64 -1.05
N ALA A 376 9.28 -18.58 -1.83
CA ALA A 376 9.42 -18.59 -3.29
C ALA A 376 10.85 -18.95 -3.71
N TYR A 377 11.86 -18.36 -3.05
CA TYR A 377 13.26 -18.73 -3.27
C TYR A 377 13.51 -20.21 -2.99
N GLU A 378 13.06 -20.75 -1.86
CA GLU A 378 13.22 -22.17 -1.54
C GLU A 378 12.55 -23.08 -2.57
N PHE A 379 11.37 -22.72 -3.05
CA PHE A 379 10.67 -23.46 -4.10
C PHE A 379 11.48 -23.50 -5.41
N LEU A 380 12.10 -22.38 -5.80
CA LEU A 380 12.88 -22.29 -7.04
C LEU A 380 14.23 -23.03 -6.99
N MET A 381 14.74 -23.30 -5.79
CA MET A 381 15.99 -24.04 -5.57
C MET A 381 15.80 -25.56 -5.53
N ARG A 382 14.55 -26.04 -5.49
CA ARG A 382 14.19 -27.45 -5.65
C ARG A 382 13.98 -27.78 -7.12
#